data_AF-A0A2E4ZWF6-F1
#
_entry.id   AF-A0A2E4ZWF6-F1
#
_cell.length_a   1.000
_cell.length_b   1.000
_cell.length_c   1.000
_cell.angle_alpha   90.00
_cell.angle_beta   90.00
_cell.angle_gamma   90.00
#
_symmetry.space_group_name_H-M   'P 1'
#
loop_
_entity.id
_entity.type
_entity.pdbx_description
1 polymer ?
#
loop_
_entity_poly.entity_id
_entity_poly.type
_entity_poly.pdbx_seq_one_letter_code
_entity_poly.pdbx_strand_id
1 'polypeptide(L)'
;MTFRILLLAIVLSIQPNLFASPPDFKIRPVPDGKLAVFKKQFSQHITVFGIHLFGTPNVPPAKLRHAAVILAEYLDNDEDGEPDNPDVLKTMIERDAFLVMTENERALSRLDHDVFQDAGFHHGQGQFATKTNPGRDEFDASLEEVLHLITHEGYAHTYPAVFGEKPGTVLAKCLDRARGGHFRRVPRRYPKGAWFTYDDRSCDYGCQCAEYLYWSITSVLGAQDSPRRRRDICHEWRLFNRELVEEGDPEIYKLITDPKYKLPSKLPDGKYRE
;
A
#
# COMPACT_ATOMS: atom_id res chain seq x y z
N MET A 1 -58.45 -15.04 30.84
CA MET A 1 -57.15 -14.35 30.69
C MET A 1 -56.16 -15.34 30.11
N THR A 2 -55.99 -15.33 28.80
CA THR A 2 -55.08 -16.23 28.06
C THR A 2 -53.80 -15.47 27.74
N PHE A 3 -52.70 -15.85 28.41
CA PHE A 3 -51.36 -15.35 28.12
C PHE A 3 -50.87 -15.92 26.78
N ARG A 4 -50.59 -15.05 25.80
CA ARG A 4 -49.84 -15.41 24.59
C ARG A 4 -48.36 -15.16 24.85
N ILE A 5 -47.58 -16.23 24.90
CA ILE A 5 -46.12 -16.18 24.89
C ILE A 5 -45.68 -15.81 23.47
N LEU A 6 -45.05 -14.65 23.32
CA LEU A 6 -44.44 -14.22 22.07
C LEU A 6 -43.05 -14.88 21.98
N LEU A 7 -42.90 -15.90 21.14
CA LEU A 7 -41.58 -16.42 20.79
C LEU A 7 -40.84 -15.36 19.97
N LEU A 8 -39.80 -14.77 20.54
CA LEU A 8 -38.87 -13.91 19.83
C LEU A 8 -37.96 -14.82 18.99
N ALA A 9 -38.24 -14.93 17.70
CA ALA A 9 -37.32 -15.58 16.76
C ALA A 9 -36.11 -14.66 16.58
N ILE A 10 -34.98 -15.02 17.17
CA ILE A 10 -33.68 -14.40 16.89
C ILE A 10 -33.30 -14.81 15.47
N VAL A 11 -33.54 -13.92 14.52
CA VAL A 11 -32.97 -14.05 13.17
C VAL A 11 -31.50 -13.69 13.29
N LEU A 12 -30.64 -14.71 13.37
CA LEU A 12 -29.21 -14.55 13.11
C LEU A 12 -29.07 -14.10 11.65
N SER A 13 -28.90 -12.79 11.46
CA SER A 13 -28.48 -12.23 10.19
C SER A 13 -27.06 -12.72 9.90
N ILE A 14 -26.96 -13.77 9.10
CA ILE A 14 -25.71 -14.19 8.46
C ILE A 14 -25.28 -13.00 7.59
N GLN A 15 -24.32 -12.21 8.06
CA GLN A 15 -23.66 -11.26 7.18
C GLN A 15 -22.95 -12.10 6.10
N PRO A 16 -23.18 -11.85 4.80
CA PRO A 16 -22.43 -12.53 3.77
C PRO A 16 -20.93 -12.28 4.04
N ASN A 17 -20.12 -13.34 4.04
CA ASN A 17 -18.67 -13.24 4.12
C ASN A 17 -18.21 -12.15 3.15
N LEU A 18 -17.71 -11.04 3.69
CA LEU A 18 -17.25 -9.90 2.90
C LEU A 18 -15.95 -10.21 2.14
N PHE A 19 -15.35 -11.37 2.38
CA PHE A 19 -14.08 -11.75 1.79
C PHE A 19 -14.32 -12.43 0.44
N ALA A 20 -13.88 -11.73 -0.61
CA ALA A 20 -13.86 -12.24 -1.96
C ALA A 20 -13.05 -13.53 -2.02
N SER A 21 -13.46 -14.46 -2.88
CA SER A 21 -12.67 -15.66 -3.19
C SER A 21 -11.22 -15.29 -3.57
N PRO A 22 -10.25 -16.21 -3.38
CA PRO A 22 -8.86 -15.97 -3.75
C PRO A 22 -8.74 -15.41 -5.17
N PRO A 23 -7.86 -14.42 -5.41
CA PRO A 23 -7.71 -13.80 -6.72
C PRO A 23 -7.26 -14.82 -7.77
N ASP A 24 -7.87 -14.78 -8.96
CA ASP A 24 -7.52 -15.69 -10.07
C ASP A 24 -6.46 -15.11 -11.02
N PHE A 25 -6.01 -13.88 -10.74
CA PHE A 25 -5.07 -13.09 -11.51
C PHE A 25 -5.33 -12.98 -13.02
N LYS A 26 -6.57 -13.21 -13.47
CA LYS A 26 -6.94 -13.08 -14.87
C LYS A 26 -7.21 -11.61 -15.21
N ILE A 27 -6.45 -11.11 -16.18
CA ILE A 27 -6.71 -9.80 -16.77
C ILE A 27 -7.95 -9.87 -17.64
N ARG A 28 -8.83 -8.90 -17.46
CA ARG A 28 -10.10 -8.73 -18.17
C ARG A 28 -10.18 -7.31 -18.74
N PRO A 29 -11.11 -7.04 -19.67
CA PRO A 29 -11.49 -5.67 -19.98
C PRO A 29 -12.05 -4.96 -18.75
N VAL A 30 -11.90 -3.64 -18.68
CA VAL A 30 -12.55 -2.80 -17.66
C VAL A 30 -14.07 -3.05 -17.71
N PRO A 31 -14.73 -3.36 -16.57
CA PRO A 31 -16.15 -3.68 -16.56
C PRO A 31 -17.02 -2.42 -16.76
N ASP A 32 -18.30 -2.65 -17.05
CA ASP A 32 -19.32 -1.60 -17.09
C ASP A 32 -19.69 -1.09 -15.67
N GLY A 33 -20.69 -0.23 -15.59
CA GLY A 33 -21.17 0.33 -14.32
C GLY A 33 -20.25 1.42 -13.78
N LYS A 34 -20.00 1.43 -12.46
CA LYS A 34 -19.22 2.47 -11.78
C LYS A 34 -17.79 2.60 -12.34
N LEU A 35 -17.20 1.49 -12.80
CA LEU A 35 -15.83 1.45 -13.33
C LEU A 35 -15.75 1.79 -14.83
N ALA A 36 -16.88 2.00 -15.51
CA ALA A 36 -16.88 2.28 -16.95
C ALA A 36 -16.09 3.55 -17.32
N VAL A 37 -15.96 4.49 -16.38
CA VAL A 37 -15.15 5.71 -16.50
C VAL A 37 -13.69 5.43 -16.85
N PHE A 38 -13.13 4.30 -16.37
CA PHE A 38 -11.75 3.90 -16.64
C PHE A 38 -11.53 3.40 -18.09
N LYS A 39 -12.59 3.02 -18.82
CA LYS A 39 -12.48 2.48 -20.20
C LYS A 39 -11.84 3.42 -21.21
N LYS A 40 -11.91 4.74 -20.96
CA LYS A 40 -11.34 5.77 -21.86
C LYS A 40 -9.82 5.67 -21.97
N GLN A 41 -9.15 5.25 -20.90
CA GLN A 41 -7.69 5.29 -20.78
C GLN A 41 -7.06 3.93 -20.45
N PHE A 42 -7.85 2.99 -19.92
CA PHE A 42 -7.38 1.67 -19.51
C PHE A 42 -8.06 0.57 -20.32
N SER A 43 -7.26 -0.42 -20.74
CA SER A 43 -7.73 -1.59 -21.51
C SER A 43 -7.64 -2.89 -20.73
N GLN A 44 -6.96 -2.86 -19.58
CA GLN A 44 -6.70 -4.01 -18.73
C GLN A 44 -7.25 -3.74 -17.33
N HIS A 45 -7.89 -4.74 -16.75
CA HIS A 45 -8.44 -4.71 -15.41
C HIS A 45 -8.21 -6.06 -14.72
N ILE A 46 -7.87 -6.00 -13.44
CA ILE A 46 -7.70 -7.15 -12.56
C ILE A 46 -8.17 -6.72 -11.17
N THR A 47 -8.75 -7.64 -10.41
CA THR A 47 -9.24 -7.37 -9.05
C THR A 47 -8.55 -8.32 -8.08
N VAL A 48 -8.12 -7.79 -6.94
CA VAL A 48 -7.51 -8.54 -5.83
C VAL A 48 -8.26 -8.20 -4.56
N PHE A 49 -8.95 -9.18 -3.97
CA PHE A 49 -9.77 -8.98 -2.76
C PHE A 49 -10.75 -7.79 -2.80
N GLY A 50 -11.24 -7.41 -4.00
CA GLY A 50 -12.12 -6.25 -4.19
C GLY A 50 -11.40 -4.95 -4.56
N ILE A 51 -10.08 -4.88 -4.44
CA ILE A 51 -9.27 -3.75 -4.88
C ILE A 51 -9.00 -3.85 -6.38
N HIS A 52 -9.17 -2.74 -7.10
CA HIS A 52 -9.06 -2.71 -8.56
C HIS A 52 -7.67 -2.26 -9.01
N LEU A 53 -7.10 -2.95 -9.99
CA LEU A 53 -5.92 -2.50 -10.71
C LEU A 53 -6.24 -2.32 -12.19
N PHE A 54 -5.80 -1.21 -12.76
CA PHE A 54 -6.03 -0.85 -14.15
C PHE A 54 -4.72 -0.69 -14.91
N GLY A 55 -4.62 -1.26 -16.11
CA GLY A 55 -3.46 -1.11 -16.99
C GLY A 55 -3.81 -0.39 -18.29
N THR A 56 -3.01 0.61 -18.66
CA THR A 56 -3.11 1.23 -19.98
C THR A 56 -2.71 0.23 -21.09
N PRO A 57 -3.05 0.49 -22.38
CA PRO A 57 -2.73 -0.44 -23.47
C PRO A 57 -1.25 -0.81 -23.62
N ASN A 58 -0.34 0.10 -23.26
CA ASN A 58 1.12 -0.13 -23.38
C ASN A 58 1.71 -0.92 -22.20
N VAL A 59 0.93 -1.22 -21.16
CA VAL A 59 1.42 -2.02 -20.03
C VAL A 59 1.50 -3.50 -20.44
N PRO A 60 2.66 -4.16 -20.32
CA PRO A 60 2.74 -5.59 -20.54
C PRO A 60 1.86 -6.35 -19.51
N PRO A 61 0.99 -7.29 -19.92
CA PRO A 61 0.09 -8.01 -19.03
C PRO A 61 0.79 -8.71 -17.85
N ALA A 62 2.04 -9.16 -18.05
CA ALA A 62 2.83 -9.78 -16.99
C ALA A 62 3.18 -8.80 -15.84
N LYS A 63 3.42 -7.52 -16.15
CA LYS A 63 3.72 -6.50 -15.13
C LYS A 63 2.49 -6.16 -14.29
N LEU A 64 1.32 -6.04 -14.93
CA LEU A 64 0.06 -5.82 -14.21
C LEU A 64 -0.29 -7.02 -13.32
N ARG A 65 -0.12 -8.25 -13.82
CA ARG A 65 -0.30 -9.45 -12.98
C ARG A 65 0.68 -9.49 -11.82
N HIS A 66 1.94 -9.15 -12.03
CA HIS A 66 2.93 -9.09 -10.96
C HIS A 66 2.51 -8.14 -9.84
N ALA A 67 2.12 -6.90 -10.16
CA ALA A 67 1.62 -5.97 -9.14
C ALA A 67 0.35 -6.47 -8.42
N ALA A 68 -0.52 -7.22 -9.12
CA ALA A 68 -1.69 -7.85 -8.50
C ALA A 68 -1.29 -8.97 -7.52
N VAL A 69 -0.26 -9.75 -7.84
CA VAL A 69 0.29 -10.79 -6.96
C VAL A 69 0.92 -10.16 -5.72
N ILE A 70 1.75 -9.12 -5.89
CA ILE A 70 2.35 -8.37 -4.76
C ILE A 70 1.25 -7.76 -3.85
N LEU A 71 0.16 -7.26 -4.41
CA LEU A 71 -0.99 -6.78 -3.63
C LEU A 71 -1.66 -7.90 -2.84
N ALA A 72 -1.79 -9.10 -3.41
CA ALA A 72 -2.34 -10.25 -2.71
C ALA A 72 -1.41 -10.68 -1.57
N GLU A 73 -0.11 -10.83 -1.81
CA GLU A 73 0.89 -11.23 -0.80
C GLU A 73 1.07 -10.21 0.33
N TYR A 74 0.78 -8.92 0.09
CA TYR A 74 0.78 -7.93 1.17
C TYR A 74 -0.52 -7.93 1.99
N LEU A 75 -1.67 -8.21 1.37
CA LEU A 75 -2.96 -8.25 2.05
C LEU A 75 -3.22 -9.59 2.76
N ASP A 76 -2.64 -10.66 2.25
CA ASP A 76 -2.67 -12.05 2.73
C ASP A 76 -1.24 -12.59 2.68
N ASN A 77 -0.47 -12.33 3.74
CA ASN A 77 0.97 -12.54 3.83
C ASN A 77 1.35 -13.96 4.28
N ASP A 78 0.39 -14.74 4.76
CA ASP A 78 0.54 -16.19 4.94
C ASP A 78 0.03 -17.01 3.75
N GLU A 79 -0.63 -16.35 2.80
CA GLU A 79 -1.12 -16.89 1.53
C GLU A 79 -2.15 -18.01 1.73
N ASP A 80 -3.00 -17.92 2.74
CA ASP A 80 -4.03 -18.93 2.97
C ASP A 80 -5.30 -18.72 2.11
N GLY A 81 -5.41 -17.56 1.47
CA GLY A 81 -6.56 -17.14 0.67
C GLY A 81 -7.44 -16.10 1.33
N GLU A 82 -7.18 -15.73 2.58
CA GLU A 82 -7.94 -14.76 3.35
C GLU A 82 -7.05 -13.56 3.75
N PRO A 83 -7.55 -12.32 3.60
CA PRO A 83 -6.79 -11.15 4.03
C PRO A 83 -6.46 -11.15 5.53
N ASP A 84 -5.18 -10.95 5.87
CA ASP A 84 -4.65 -10.94 7.24
C ASP A 84 -5.28 -9.88 8.14
N ASN A 85 -5.62 -8.73 7.54
CA ASN A 85 -6.27 -7.62 8.21
C ASN A 85 -7.59 -7.23 7.49
N PRO A 86 -8.70 -7.89 7.84
CA PRO A 86 -9.98 -7.66 7.18
C PRO A 86 -10.54 -6.22 7.35
N ASP A 87 -10.24 -5.55 8.47
CA ASP A 87 -10.69 -4.17 8.72
C ASP A 87 -9.94 -3.19 7.81
N VAL A 88 -8.64 -3.43 7.58
CA VAL A 88 -7.83 -2.65 6.63
C VAL A 88 -8.37 -2.82 5.20
N LEU A 89 -8.60 -4.07 4.77
CA LEU A 89 -9.16 -4.32 3.45
C LEU A 89 -10.53 -3.65 3.27
N LYS A 90 -11.43 -3.81 4.26
CA LYS A 90 -12.75 -3.19 4.22
C LYS A 90 -12.65 -1.67 4.04
N THR A 91 -11.74 -1.03 4.78
CA THR A 91 -11.49 0.41 4.67
C THR A 91 -11.03 0.79 3.25
N MET A 92 -10.12 0.03 2.65
CA MET A 92 -9.68 0.25 1.27
C MET A 92 -10.82 0.13 0.26
N ILE A 93 -11.70 -0.87 0.40
CA ILE A 93 -12.88 -1.07 -0.46
C ILE A 93 -13.88 0.09 -0.31
N GLU A 94 -14.19 0.51 0.91
CA GLU A 94 -15.12 1.61 1.19
C GLU A 94 -14.64 2.96 0.62
N ARG A 95 -13.31 3.09 0.46
CA ARG A 95 -12.66 4.25 -0.15
C ARG A 95 -12.48 4.12 -1.65
N ASP A 96 -12.97 3.06 -2.28
CA ASP A 96 -12.74 2.77 -3.69
C ASP A 96 -11.25 2.82 -4.07
N ALA A 97 -10.36 2.35 -3.19
CA ALA A 97 -8.92 2.37 -3.42
C ALA A 97 -8.54 1.57 -4.68
N PHE A 98 -7.62 2.08 -5.48
CA PHE A 98 -7.24 1.46 -6.74
C PHE A 98 -5.78 1.73 -7.13
N LEU A 99 -5.22 0.82 -7.93
CA LEU A 99 -3.90 1.00 -8.55
C LEU A 99 -4.07 1.29 -10.05
N VAL A 100 -3.33 2.25 -10.58
CA VAL A 100 -3.20 2.46 -12.03
C VAL A 100 -1.78 2.20 -12.47
N MET A 101 -1.62 1.36 -13.50
CA MET A 101 -0.34 1.09 -14.12
C MET A 101 -0.27 1.75 -15.49
N THR A 102 0.80 2.52 -15.69
CA THR A 102 1.17 3.08 -16.99
C THR A 102 2.54 2.59 -17.41
N GLU A 103 2.93 2.83 -18.66
CA GLU A 103 4.27 2.45 -19.13
C GLU A 103 5.37 3.10 -18.28
N ASN A 104 5.25 4.39 -18.00
CA ASN A 104 6.20 5.22 -17.26
C ASN A 104 5.50 6.49 -16.71
N GLU A 105 6.22 7.26 -15.90
CA GLU A 105 5.74 8.51 -15.28
C GLU A 105 5.17 9.53 -16.28
N ARG A 106 5.78 9.64 -17.47
CA ARG A 106 5.29 10.53 -18.53
C ARG A 106 3.93 10.08 -19.07
N ALA A 107 3.65 8.78 -19.10
CA ALA A 107 2.34 8.27 -19.46
C ALA A 107 1.31 8.54 -18.36
N LEU A 108 1.69 8.42 -17.09
CA LEU A 108 0.81 8.74 -15.95
C LEU A 108 0.38 10.22 -15.93
N SER A 109 1.32 11.15 -16.11
CA SER A 109 1.03 12.59 -16.17
C SER A 109 0.15 13.02 -17.34
N ARG A 110 -0.02 12.16 -18.35
CA ARG A 110 -0.90 12.39 -19.51
C ARG A 110 -2.30 11.80 -19.36
N LEU A 111 -2.56 11.07 -18.27
CA LEU A 111 -3.90 10.63 -17.97
C LEU A 111 -4.79 11.86 -17.71
N ASP A 112 -6.02 11.78 -18.19
CA ASP A 112 -7.11 12.67 -17.83
C ASP A 112 -7.58 12.26 -16.42
N HIS A 113 -6.96 12.85 -15.39
CA HIS A 113 -7.23 12.53 -13.98
C HIS A 113 -8.57 13.10 -13.53
N ASP A 114 -8.99 14.23 -14.11
CA ASP A 114 -10.26 14.90 -13.81
C ASP A 114 -11.44 13.96 -14.09
N VAL A 115 -11.38 13.17 -15.16
CA VAL A 115 -12.41 12.16 -15.48
C VAL A 115 -12.66 11.17 -14.33
N PHE A 116 -11.63 10.73 -13.62
CA PHE A 116 -11.79 9.81 -12.49
C PHE A 116 -12.25 10.54 -11.24
N GLN A 117 -11.68 11.72 -10.97
CA GLN A 117 -12.02 12.54 -9.82
C GLN A 117 -13.47 13.02 -9.87
N ASP A 118 -13.94 13.48 -11.02
CA ASP A 118 -15.33 13.90 -11.24
C ASP A 118 -16.32 12.73 -11.07
N ALA A 119 -15.86 11.50 -11.30
CA ALA A 119 -16.63 10.27 -11.06
C ALA A 119 -16.54 9.78 -9.60
N GLY A 120 -15.83 10.50 -8.72
CA GLY A 120 -15.70 10.18 -7.29
C GLY A 120 -14.54 9.26 -6.93
N PHE A 121 -13.62 8.98 -7.86
CA PHE A 121 -12.43 8.18 -7.60
C PHE A 121 -11.25 9.07 -7.22
N HIS A 122 -10.94 9.12 -5.93
CA HIS A 122 -9.89 9.99 -5.37
C HIS A 122 -8.70 9.23 -4.75
N HIS A 123 -8.78 7.90 -4.68
CA HIS A 123 -7.91 7.04 -3.86
C HIS A 123 -7.04 6.13 -4.73
N GLY A 124 -6.36 6.73 -5.70
CA GLY A 124 -5.57 6.02 -6.70
C GLY A 124 -4.07 6.10 -6.44
N GLN A 125 -3.37 4.97 -6.58
CA GLN A 125 -1.91 4.91 -6.55
C GLN A 125 -1.33 4.55 -7.92
N GLY A 126 -0.24 5.24 -8.31
CA GLY A 126 0.41 5.05 -9.60
C GLY A 126 1.51 4.00 -9.55
N GLN A 127 1.62 3.16 -10.59
CA GLN A 127 2.72 2.23 -10.81
C GLN A 127 3.24 2.35 -12.25
N PHE A 128 4.55 2.13 -12.43
CA PHE A 128 5.20 2.18 -13.75
C PHE A 128 5.70 0.80 -14.18
N ALA A 129 5.30 0.35 -15.37
CA ALA A 129 5.73 -0.91 -15.93
C ALA A 129 7.25 -0.99 -16.14
N THR A 130 7.91 0.15 -16.44
CA THR A 130 9.38 0.25 -16.55
C THR A 130 10.11 0.14 -15.21
N LYS A 131 9.40 0.19 -14.08
CA LYS A 131 9.95 0.07 -12.72
C LYS A 131 9.44 -1.14 -11.95
N THR A 132 8.42 -1.84 -12.48
CA THR A 132 7.99 -3.15 -12.00
C THR A 132 9.00 -4.18 -12.49
N ASN A 133 9.87 -4.69 -11.63
CA ASN A 133 11.02 -5.52 -12.00
C ASN A 133 11.02 -6.83 -11.22
N PRO A 134 10.12 -7.78 -11.53
CA PRO A 134 10.19 -9.13 -10.97
C PRO A 134 11.55 -9.76 -11.31
N GLY A 135 12.34 -10.08 -10.28
CA GLY A 135 13.71 -10.57 -10.43
C GLY A 135 14.76 -9.64 -9.82
N ARG A 136 15.90 -10.19 -9.42
CA ARG A 136 16.84 -9.53 -8.48
C ARG A 136 17.80 -8.50 -9.09
N ASP A 137 17.65 -8.13 -10.36
CA ASP A 137 18.64 -7.26 -11.03
C ASP A 137 18.44 -5.77 -10.71
N GLU A 138 17.19 -5.33 -10.57
CA GLU A 138 16.82 -3.96 -10.18
C GLU A 138 15.81 -3.99 -9.03
N PHE A 139 15.65 -2.87 -8.33
CA PHE A 139 14.59 -2.78 -7.33
C PHE A 139 13.22 -2.86 -8.00
N ASP A 140 12.35 -3.70 -7.45
CA ASP A 140 10.98 -3.84 -7.91
C ASP A 140 10.09 -2.79 -7.24
N ALA A 141 9.73 -1.74 -7.98
CA ALA A 141 8.92 -0.66 -7.44
C ALA A 141 7.51 -1.08 -7.04
N SER A 142 6.99 -2.25 -7.48
CA SER A 142 5.71 -2.72 -6.93
C SER A 142 5.78 -3.05 -5.44
N LEU A 143 6.95 -3.34 -4.86
CA LEU A 143 7.08 -3.48 -3.41
C LEU A 143 6.85 -2.16 -2.66
N GLU A 144 7.00 -1.03 -3.34
CA GLU A 144 6.82 0.31 -2.79
C GLU A 144 5.41 0.82 -3.07
N GLU A 145 5.02 0.95 -4.34
CA GLU A 145 3.77 1.60 -4.69
C GLU A 145 2.54 0.81 -4.21
N VAL A 146 2.60 -0.53 -4.26
CA VAL A 146 1.51 -1.35 -3.74
C VAL A 146 1.41 -1.20 -2.22
N LEU A 147 2.55 -1.13 -1.52
CA LEU A 147 2.58 -0.93 -0.08
C LEU A 147 2.09 0.47 0.31
N HIS A 148 2.43 1.50 -0.48
CA HIS A 148 1.89 2.86 -0.32
C HIS A 148 0.38 2.87 -0.43
N LEU A 149 -0.21 2.20 -1.43
CA LEU A 149 -1.67 2.08 -1.55
C LEU A 149 -2.30 1.47 -0.29
N ILE A 150 -1.74 0.36 0.21
CA ILE A 150 -2.28 -0.35 1.39
C ILE A 150 -2.12 0.48 2.67
N THR A 151 -0.97 1.11 2.86
CA THR A 151 -0.67 1.84 4.09
C THR A 151 -1.40 3.20 4.13
N HIS A 152 -1.42 3.91 3.01
CA HIS A 152 -2.10 5.20 2.88
C HIS A 152 -3.61 5.05 2.93
N GLU A 153 -4.19 4.20 2.08
CA GLU A 153 -5.66 4.09 1.96
C GLU A 153 -6.28 3.12 2.96
N GLY A 154 -5.51 2.16 3.46
CA GLY A 154 -5.95 1.18 4.45
C GLY A 154 -5.57 1.55 5.88
N TYR A 155 -4.29 1.43 6.23
CA TYR A 155 -3.82 1.56 7.62
C TYR A 155 -4.03 2.96 8.21
N ALA A 156 -3.73 4.02 7.46
CA ALA A 156 -3.87 5.39 7.95
C ALA A 156 -5.33 5.75 8.28
N HIS A 157 -6.30 5.08 7.63
CA HIS A 157 -7.73 5.30 7.85
C HIS A 157 -8.37 4.32 8.83
N THR A 158 -7.87 3.09 8.89
CA THR A 158 -8.33 2.08 9.87
C THR A 158 -7.83 2.41 11.28
N TYR A 159 -6.59 2.89 11.40
CA TYR A 159 -5.97 3.25 12.68
C TYR A 159 -5.44 4.70 12.67
N PRO A 160 -6.32 5.71 12.60
CA PRO A 160 -5.93 7.11 12.34
C PRO A 160 -5.14 7.76 13.47
N ALA A 161 -5.17 7.22 14.69
CA ALA A 161 -4.34 7.68 15.80
C ALA A 161 -2.91 7.09 15.76
N VAL A 162 -2.71 6.01 15.01
CA VAL A 162 -1.47 5.23 14.97
C VAL A 162 -0.72 5.50 13.67
N PHE A 163 -1.32 5.12 12.54
CA PHE A 163 -0.73 5.25 11.20
C PHE A 163 -1.19 6.49 10.44
N GLY A 164 -2.11 7.28 11.00
CA GLY A 164 -2.56 8.51 10.36
C GLY A 164 -1.39 9.44 10.03
N GLU A 165 -1.36 9.95 8.81
CA GLU A 165 -0.24 10.72 8.24
C GLU A 165 -0.32 12.21 8.63
N LYS A 166 -0.47 12.47 9.92
CA LYS A 166 -0.61 13.83 10.46
C LYS A 166 0.15 13.99 11.77
N PRO A 167 0.58 15.20 12.13
CA PRO A 167 1.29 15.44 13.37
C PRO A 167 0.53 14.91 14.59
N GLY A 168 1.26 14.25 15.50
CA GLY A 168 0.73 13.76 16.78
C GLY A 168 0.31 12.29 16.80
N THR A 169 0.24 11.60 15.65
CA THR A 169 0.05 10.14 15.59
C THR A 169 1.31 9.40 16.07
N VAL A 170 1.19 8.09 16.30
CA VAL A 170 2.34 7.26 16.71
C VAL A 170 3.41 7.27 15.61
N LEU A 171 3.02 7.02 14.36
CA LEU A 171 3.92 7.07 13.19
C LEU A 171 4.61 8.43 13.04
N ALA A 172 3.85 9.52 13.16
CA ALA A 172 4.37 10.88 13.03
C ALA A 172 5.45 11.21 14.09
N LYS A 173 5.29 10.70 15.32
CA LYS A 173 6.30 10.85 16.37
C LYS A 173 7.58 10.09 16.02
N CYS A 174 7.47 8.92 15.40
CA CYS A 174 8.62 8.18 14.90
C CYS A 174 9.32 8.93 13.77
N LEU A 175 8.57 9.43 12.79
CA LEU A 175 9.08 10.27 11.71
C LEU A 175 9.85 11.50 12.22
N ASP A 176 9.31 12.22 13.20
CA ASP A 176 9.94 13.43 13.73
C ASP A 176 11.27 13.10 14.44
N ARG A 177 11.39 11.94 15.10
CA ARG A 177 12.68 11.48 15.65
C ARG A 177 13.66 11.12 14.53
N ALA A 178 13.20 10.40 13.52
CA ALA A 178 14.04 9.94 12.41
C ALA A 178 14.71 11.07 11.61
N ARG A 179 14.02 12.21 11.55
CA ARG A 179 14.50 13.43 10.91
C ARG A 179 15.24 14.37 11.87
N GLY A 180 15.31 14.04 13.15
CA GLY A 180 15.90 14.90 14.20
C GLY A 180 15.09 16.16 14.51
N GLY A 181 13.81 16.20 14.17
CA GLY A 181 12.92 17.33 14.40
C GLY A 181 11.61 17.27 13.60
N HIS A 182 10.72 18.21 13.90
CA HIS A 182 9.45 18.35 13.21
C HIS A 182 9.58 19.27 11.98
N PHE A 183 9.35 18.72 10.78
CA PHE A 183 9.36 19.49 9.53
C PHE A 183 8.08 19.26 8.72
N ARG A 184 7.27 20.31 8.53
CA ARG A 184 6.04 20.26 7.72
C ARG A 184 6.28 20.06 6.22
N ARG A 185 7.48 20.42 5.76
CA ARG A 185 7.97 20.28 4.37
C ARG A 185 9.41 19.80 4.44
N VAL A 186 9.90 19.17 3.38
CA VAL A 186 11.30 18.73 3.29
C VAL A 186 12.24 19.95 3.49
N PRO A 187 13.08 19.96 4.55
CA PRO A 187 13.98 21.06 4.84
C PRO A 187 15.16 21.09 3.86
N ARG A 188 15.83 22.24 3.75
CA ARG A 188 17.04 22.34 2.92
C ARG A 188 18.18 21.45 3.42
N ARG A 189 18.22 21.17 4.73
CA ARG A 189 19.23 20.36 5.41
C ARG A 189 18.60 19.73 6.64
N TYR A 190 18.86 18.44 6.82
CA TYR A 190 18.51 17.73 8.04
C TYR A 190 19.63 17.84 9.10
N PRO A 191 19.30 17.69 10.39
CA PRO A 191 20.29 17.47 11.45
C PRO A 191 21.21 16.29 11.14
N LYS A 192 22.49 16.37 11.55
CA LYS A 192 23.50 15.33 11.25
C LYS A 192 23.11 13.91 11.72
N GLY A 193 22.38 13.84 12.83
CA GLY A 193 21.91 12.59 13.43
C GLY A 193 20.66 11.98 12.78
N ALA A 194 20.04 12.65 11.80
CA ALA A 194 18.89 12.10 11.09
C ALA A 194 19.28 10.85 10.29
N TRP A 195 18.45 9.81 10.34
CA TRP A 195 18.58 8.60 9.52
C TRP A 195 17.57 8.52 8.39
N PHE A 196 16.56 9.39 8.40
CA PHE A 196 15.67 9.66 7.28
C PHE A 196 15.86 11.11 6.81
N THR A 197 16.33 11.28 5.58
CA THR A 197 16.70 12.55 4.97
C THR A 197 16.17 12.64 3.54
N TYR A 198 14.85 12.50 3.40
CA TYR A 198 14.13 12.53 2.13
C TYR A 198 14.40 13.80 1.32
N ASP A 199 14.59 13.69 0.01
CA ASP A 199 15.03 14.82 -0.83
C ASP A 199 13.95 15.41 -1.75
N ASP A 200 12.79 14.75 -1.91
CA ASP A 200 11.69 15.29 -2.71
C ASP A 200 11.01 16.48 -2.02
N ARG A 201 11.29 17.67 -2.55
CA ARG A 201 10.78 18.95 -2.04
C ARG A 201 9.30 19.19 -2.30
N SER A 202 8.66 18.42 -3.17
CA SER A 202 7.22 18.51 -3.40
C SER A 202 6.43 17.93 -2.22
N CYS A 203 7.04 16.98 -1.51
CA CYS A 203 6.44 16.22 -0.44
C CYS A 203 6.08 17.08 0.78
N ASP A 204 4.87 16.89 1.29
CA ASP A 204 4.39 17.49 2.54
C ASP A 204 4.68 16.59 3.74
N TYR A 205 4.06 16.89 4.89
CA TYR A 205 4.25 16.07 6.08
C TYR A 205 3.67 14.66 5.92
N GLY A 206 2.51 14.54 5.27
CA GLY A 206 1.81 13.27 5.13
C GLY A 206 2.55 12.33 4.18
N CYS A 207 2.97 12.86 3.03
CA CYS A 207 3.84 12.15 2.11
C CYS A 207 5.14 11.67 2.81
N GLN A 208 5.77 12.50 3.64
CA GLN A 208 6.97 12.06 4.40
C GLN A 208 6.65 10.95 5.43
N CYS A 209 5.43 10.89 5.98
CA CYS A 209 5.00 9.78 6.83
C CYS A 209 4.86 8.48 6.03
N ALA A 210 4.21 8.53 4.87
CA ALA A 210 4.04 7.39 3.99
C ALA A 210 5.40 6.80 3.57
N GLU A 211 6.30 7.66 3.09
CA GLU A 211 7.66 7.29 2.71
C GLU A 211 8.44 6.66 3.86
N TYR A 212 8.42 7.28 5.04
CA TYR A 212 9.10 6.73 6.20
C TYR A 212 8.56 5.36 6.63
N LEU A 213 7.23 5.15 6.55
CA LEU A 213 6.62 3.87 6.84
C LEU A 213 7.05 2.79 5.82
N TYR A 214 7.02 3.13 4.53
CA TYR A 214 7.53 2.28 3.45
C TYR A 214 8.99 1.87 3.70
N TRP A 215 9.88 2.84 3.92
CA TRP A 215 11.31 2.58 4.17
C TRP A 215 11.52 1.65 5.35
N SER A 216 10.76 1.87 6.42
CA SER A 216 10.86 1.08 7.65
C SER A 216 10.38 -0.36 7.45
N ILE A 217 9.19 -0.57 6.88
CA ILE A 217 8.62 -1.90 6.62
C ILE A 217 9.53 -2.68 5.67
N THR A 218 9.86 -2.11 4.51
CA THR A 218 10.60 -2.83 3.48
C THR A 218 12.04 -3.14 3.87
N SER A 219 12.66 -2.34 4.75
CA SER A 219 13.96 -2.66 5.35
C SER A 219 13.86 -3.85 6.31
N VAL A 220 12.83 -3.90 7.16
CA VAL A 220 12.60 -5.03 8.09
C VAL A 220 12.26 -6.33 7.36
N LEU A 221 11.60 -6.23 6.19
CA LEU A 221 11.32 -7.36 5.31
C LEU A 221 12.53 -7.76 4.43
N GLY A 222 13.59 -6.97 4.40
CA GLY A 222 14.83 -7.27 3.67
C GLY A 222 14.87 -6.81 2.21
N ALA A 223 13.87 -6.06 1.73
CA ALA A 223 13.82 -5.56 0.35
C ALA A 223 14.97 -4.58 0.04
N GLN A 224 15.42 -3.85 1.06
CA GLN A 224 16.45 -2.82 0.94
C GLN A 224 17.88 -3.38 1.11
N ASP A 225 18.02 -4.66 1.46
CA ASP A 225 19.28 -5.22 1.96
C ASP A 225 20.19 -5.83 0.88
N SER A 226 20.41 -5.10 -0.21
CA SER A 226 21.36 -5.50 -1.27
C SER A 226 22.46 -4.45 -1.47
N PRO A 227 23.70 -4.83 -1.87
CA PRO A 227 24.78 -3.87 -2.07
C PRO A 227 24.46 -2.75 -3.06
N ARG A 228 23.68 -3.03 -4.12
CA ARG A 228 23.21 -2.02 -5.08
C ARG A 228 22.21 -1.09 -4.40
N ARG A 229 21.16 -1.64 -3.79
CA ARG A 229 20.11 -0.83 -3.16
C ARG A 229 20.63 0.07 -2.05
N ARG A 230 21.53 -0.45 -1.19
CA ARG A 230 22.21 0.34 -0.15
C ARG A 230 22.91 1.58 -0.72
N ARG A 231 23.58 1.48 -1.87
CA ARG A 231 24.22 2.65 -2.52
C ARG A 231 23.19 3.62 -3.09
N ASP A 232 22.11 3.08 -3.64
CA ASP A 232 21.06 3.87 -4.28
C ASP A 232 20.30 4.72 -3.24
N ILE A 233 20.13 4.23 -2.00
CA ILE A 233 19.25 4.87 -1.00
C ILE A 233 19.98 5.57 0.15
N CYS A 234 21.29 5.38 0.33
CA CYS A 234 22.00 5.83 1.54
C CYS A 234 21.97 7.34 1.80
N HIS A 235 21.64 8.13 0.78
CA HIS A 235 21.48 9.59 0.90
C HIS A 235 20.14 9.99 1.54
N GLU A 236 19.12 9.12 1.48
CA GLU A 236 17.80 9.34 2.09
C GLU A 236 17.57 8.46 3.32
N TRP A 237 18.00 7.20 3.28
CA TRP A 237 17.67 6.21 4.31
C TRP A 237 18.91 5.42 4.75
N ARG A 238 19.19 5.42 6.05
CA ARG A 238 20.37 4.76 6.63
C ARG A 238 20.10 3.35 7.16
N LEU A 239 18.85 3.02 7.51
CA LEU A 239 18.49 1.79 8.23
C LEU A 239 17.98 0.70 7.27
N PHE A 240 18.79 0.29 6.30
CA PHE A 240 18.37 -0.50 5.13
C PHE A 240 18.07 -2.00 5.41
N ASN A 241 18.13 -2.47 6.66
CA ASN A 241 17.81 -3.86 6.99
C ASN A 241 17.18 -3.96 8.39
N ARG A 242 16.71 -5.17 8.73
CA ARG A 242 16.02 -5.45 10.00
C ARG A 242 16.83 -5.01 11.21
N GLU A 243 18.08 -5.45 11.30
CA GLU A 243 18.94 -5.20 12.47
C GLU A 243 19.16 -3.71 12.68
N LEU A 244 19.40 -2.95 11.59
CA LEU A 244 19.57 -1.50 11.68
C LEU A 244 18.28 -0.77 12.07
N VAL A 245 17.11 -1.22 11.62
CA VAL A 245 15.84 -0.62 12.05
C VAL A 245 15.57 -0.92 13.53
N GLU A 246 15.79 -2.16 13.96
CA GLU A 246 15.59 -2.58 15.36
C GLU A 246 16.50 -1.81 16.34
N GLU A 247 17.78 -1.62 15.98
CA GLU A 247 18.74 -0.89 16.82
C GLU A 247 18.61 0.64 16.70
N GLY A 248 18.45 1.15 15.48
CA GLY A 248 18.48 2.58 15.17
C GLY A 248 17.15 3.30 15.39
N ASP A 249 16.04 2.59 15.29
CA ASP A 249 14.70 3.13 15.48
C ASP A 249 13.76 2.09 16.15
N PRO A 250 14.04 1.71 17.40
CA PRO A 250 13.32 0.63 18.08
C PRO A 250 11.80 0.87 18.22
N GLU A 251 11.38 2.14 18.20
CA GLU A 251 9.98 2.53 18.30
C GLU A 251 9.21 2.31 16.99
N ILE A 252 9.80 2.60 15.82
CA ILE A 252 9.16 2.21 14.55
C ILE A 252 9.20 0.71 14.37
N TYR A 253 10.32 0.05 14.73
CA TYR A 253 10.43 -1.40 14.70
C TYR A 253 9.29 -2.06 15.48
N LYS A 254 9.14 -1.67 16.76
CA LYS A 254 8.05 -2.15 17.62
C LYS A 254 6.67 -1.89 17.02
N LEU A 255 6.45 -0.73 16.39
CA LEU A 255 5.17 -0.40 15.78
C LEU A 255 4.86 -1.30 14.58
N ILE A 256 5.81 -1.48 13.67
CA ILE A 256 5.59 -2.23 12.42
C ILE A 256 5.64 -3.75 12.61
N THR A 257 6.21 -4.23 13.72
CA THR A 257 6.19 -5.66 14.10
C THR A 257 5.13 -5.99 15.16
N ASP A 258 4.26 -5.04 15.54
CA ASP A 258 3.20 -5.31 16.51
C ASP A 258 2.15 -6.24 15.87
N PRO A 259 1.97 -7.48 16.37
CA PRO A 259 1.05 -8.44 15.78
C PRO A 259 -0.41 -7.98 15.80
N LYS A 260 -0.74 -6.97 16.61
CA LYS A 260 -2.07 -6.33 16.63
C LYS A 260 -2.47 -5.77 15.28
N TYR A 261 -1.53 -5.18 14.54
CA TYR A 261 -1.85 -4.49 13.28
C TYR A 261 -1.74 -5.39 12.05
N LYS A 262 -1.21 -6.61 12.21
CA LYS A 262 -1.12 -7.58 11.12
C LYS A 262 -0.44 -7.01 9.87
N LEU A 263 0.57 -6.16 10.07
CA LEU A 263 1.42 -5.71 8.97
C LEU A 263 2.21 -6.90 8.42
N PRO A 264 2.62 -6.86 7.14
CA PRO A 264 3.38 -7.94 6.53
C PRO A 264 4.63 -8.31 7.34
N SER A 265 4.87 -9.61 7.48
CA SER A 265 6.03 -10.17 8.18
C SER A 265 7.01 -10.88 7.23
N LYS A 266 6.57 -11.18 6.01
CA LYS A 266 7.33 -11.72 4.90
C LYS A 266 7.32 -10.74 3.74
N LEU A 267 8.45 -10.64 3.04
CA LEU A 267 8.51 -9.87 1.80
C LEU A 267 7.78 -10.64 0.69
N PRO A 268 6.89 -10.00 -0.09
CA PRO A 268 6.34 -10.60 -1.30
C PRO A 268 7.45 -11.09 -2.24
N ASP A 269 7.33 -12.32 -2.73
CA ASP A 269 8.28 -12.95 -3.63
C ASP A 269 7.76 -13.07 -5.07
N GLY A 270 6.50 -12.65 -5.31
CA GLY A 270 5.85 -12.69 -6.61
C GLY A 270 5.18 -14.02 -6.93
N LYS A 271 4.99 -14.89 -5.94
CA LYS A 271 4.23 -16.14 -6.03
C LYS A 271 3.18 -16.13 -4.94
N TYR A 272 1.98 -16.57 -5.30
CA TYR A 272 0.87 -16.57 -4.36
C TYR A 272 0.19 -17.93 -4.42
N ARG A 273 0.24 -18.66 -3.30
CA ARG A 273 -0.35 -20.00 -3.13
C ARG A 273 0.26 -21.07 -4.06
N GLU A 274 1.57 -20.98 -4.29
CA GLU A 274 2.34 -21.95 -5.08
C GLU A 274 3.06 -23.00 -4.23
#